data_AF-A0A955T4W0-F1
#
_entry.id   AF-A0A955T4W0-F1
#
_cell.length_a   1.000
_cell.length_b   1.000
_cell.length_c   1.000
_cell.angle_alpha   90.00
_cell.angle_beta   90.00
_cell.angle_gamma   90.00
#
_symmetry.space_group_name_H-M   'P 1'
#
loop_
_entity.id
_entity.type
_entity.pdbx_description
1 polymer ?
#
loop_
_entity_poly.entity_id
_entity_poly.type
_entity_poly.pdbx_seq_one_letter_code
_entity_poly.pdbx_strand_id
1 'polypeptide(L)'
;MNSPRIIATLILLTAPFLTLHCGAIEHNRGTGEPYALSGNRLAFHNWYYIRPGQLDWQNSEGKSVYSSGAEKAGRFESKFHYYDYPHGIQIVAHPAEKTGPVIEREKPWEEMGIRVSSLLHEEGVYRMWGTSQSAKGVDYGCYFESTDGLHWIRPNLGIVDYAGDTDTNLLEFDKPVSIFKDPTAQPEERYKTVWHGDFEPEQFEEYKRDHPWSVMATETDPGRFHSIRAAVSPDGLRWETLPRPLSVEPSDTNVVCTYDSTLKKYVMYTRNYMIGPRAVGFPNPTERMHQFVFRRAIGRTESDSFYEFPLSQVIVEPGPEKLPTDTFYTSCKTTLPGAPDHHLMFPAIYHQSDDTTSIEIQASYDGKLWHRIPGSPILEPGPEGAWDGGCIFTTHNLAELPNG
;
A
#
# COMPACT_ATOMS: atom_id res chain seq x y z
N MET A 1 33.22 -27.70 -23.51
CA MET A 1 32.53 -26.66 -22.70
C MET A 1 31.49 -27.37 -21.86
N ASN A 2 31.79 -27.60 -20.58
CA ASN A 2 30.89 -28.28 -19.66
C ASN A 2 29.97 -27.24 -19.02
N SER A 3 28.66 -27.32 -19.29
CA SER A 3 27.66 -26.58 -18.52
C SER A 3 27.68 -27.04 -17.06
N PRO A 4 27.75 -26.14 -16.07
CA PRO A 4 27.64 -26.53 -14.68
C PRO A 4 26.22 -27.05 -14.42
N ARG A 5 26.13 -28.29 -13.91
CA ARG A 5 24.88 -28.84 -13.35
C ARG A 5 24.78 -28.38 -11.90
N ILE A 6 23.75 -27.60 -11.58
CA ILE A 6 23.44 -27.23 -10.21
C ILE A 6 22.70 -28.41 -9.57
N ILE A 7 23.31 -29.01 -8.53
CA ILE A 7 22.66 -29.98 -7.66
C ILE A 7 22.15 -29.20 -6.44
N ALA A 8 20.83 -29.13 -6.26
CA ALA A 8 20.23 -28.58 -5.05
C ALA A 8 20.17 -29.69 -3.99
N THR A 9 20.97 -29.56 -2.93
CA THR A 9 20.92 -30.46 -1.76
C THR A 9 20.00 -29.84 -0.72
N LEU A 10 18.87 -30.49 -0.44
CA LEU A 10 17.97 -30.10 0.65
C LEU A 10 18.53 -30.65 1.96
N ILE A 11 19.08 -29.78 2.82
CA ILE A 11 19.50 -30.14 4.18
C ILE A 11 18.45 -29.59 5.14
N LEU A 12 17.68 -30.48 5.75
CA LEU A 12 16.82 -30.17 6.90
C LEU A 12 17.71 -30.07 8.15
N LEU A 13 18.12 -28.84 8.48
CA LEU A 13 18.68 -28.51 9.79
C LEU A 13 17.54 -28.03 10.69
N THR A 14 17.19 -28.83 11.69
CA THR A 14 16.36 -28.40 12.81
C THR A 14 17.21 -27.49 13.70
N ALA A 15 17.19 -26.19 13.44
CA ALA A 15 17.69 -25.19 14.37
C ALA A 15 16.60 -24.87 15.42
N PRO A 16 16.96 -24.61 16.68
CA PRO A 16 16.01 -24.13 17.67
C PRO A 16 15.47 -22.76 17.22
N PHE A 17 14.16 -22.67 17.08
CA PHE A 17 13.46 -21.44 16.70
C PHE A 17 13.79 -20.31 17.70
N LEU A 18 14.43 -19.25 17.21
CA LEU A 18 14.20 -17.92 17.77
C LEU A 18 12.74 -17.57 17.45
N THR A 19 11.92 -17.49 18.48
CA THR A 19 10.53 -17.06 18.41
C THR A 19 10.47 -15.60 17.96
N LEU A 20 10.40 -15.40 16.64
CA LEU A 20 9.68 -14.26 16.10
C LEU A 20 8.29 -14.31 16.70
N HIS A 21 7.85 -13.23 17.35
CA HIS A 21 6.47 -13.07 17.77
C HIS A 21 5.61 -13.00 16.51
N CYS A 22 5.26 -14.17 15.96
CA CYS A 22 4.08 -14.30 15.13
C CYS A 22 2.92 -13.82 15.99
N GLY A 23 2.32 -12.69 15.61
CA GLY A 23 1.14 -12.15 16.28
C GLY A 23 0.17 -13.29 16.53
N ALA A 24 -0.16 -13.50 17.81
CA ALA A 24 -1.01 -14.59 18.21
C ALA A 24 -2.32 -14.50 17.42
N ILE A 25 -2.58 -15.51 16.58
CA ILE A 25 -3.94 -15.83 16.19
C ILE A 25 -4.68 -16.06 17.51
N GLU A 26 -5.87 -15.49 17.70
CA GLU A 26 -6.70 -15.81 18.86
C GLU A 26 -6.99 -17.32 18.85
N HIS A 27 -6.15 -18.13 19.51
CA HIS A 27 -6.27 -19.59 19.59
C HIS A 27 -7.52 -20.06 20.35
N ASN A 28 -8.34 -19.12 20.84
CA ASN A 28 -9.57 -19.38 21.56
C ASN A 28 -10.79 -19.52 20.63
N ARG A 29 -10.62 -19.34 19.31
CA ARG A 29 -11.67 -19.57 18.30
C ARG A 29 -11.33 -20.79 17.45
N GLY A 30 -12.35 -21.55 17.05
CA GLY A 30 -12.18 -22.63 16.08
C GLY A 30 -11.65 -22.07 14.75
N THR A 31 -10.78 -22.83 14.07
CA THR A 31 -10.26 -22.49 12.75
C THR A 31 -11.06 -23.17 11.65
N GLY A 32 -11.22 -22.49 10.52
CA GLY A 32 -11.96 -22.99 9.37
C GLY A 32 -13.35 -22.36 9.22
N GLU A 33 -14.05 -22.81 8.19
CA GLU A 33 -15.33 -22.23 7.80
C GLU A 33 -16.47 -22.49 8.80
N PRO A 34 -17.46 -21.58 8.89
CA PRO A 34 -17.55 -20.31 8.15
C PRO A 34 -16.58 -19.24 8.69
N TYR A 35 -15.93 -18.51 7.79
CA TYR A 35 -15.04 -17.40 8.17
C TYR A 35 -15.87 -16.22 8.68
N ALA A 36 -15.41 -15.60 9.78
CA ALA A 36 -15.97 -14.34 10.25
C ALA A 36 -15.54 -13.21 9.32
N LEU A 37 -16.49 -12.40 8.85
CA LEU A 37 -16.22 -11.21 8.04
C LEU A 37 -16.15 -9.98 8.95
N SER A 38 -15.18 -9.10 8.69
CA SER A 38 -15.05 -7.82 9.40
C SER A 38 -15.98 -6.74 8.84
N GLY A 39 -16.80 -7.06 7.84
CA GLY A 39 -17.71 -6.15 7.17
C GLY A 39 -18.98 -6.83 6.64
N ASN A 40 -19.73 -6.10 5.82
CA ASN A 40 -21.00 -6.56 5.24
C ASN A 40 -20.89 -6.95 3.75
N ARG A 41 -19.67 -6.96 3.19
CA ARG A 41 -19.39 -7.37 1.81
C ARG A 41 -18.37 -8.50 1.78
N LEU A 42 -18.50 -9.33 0.75
CA LEU A 42 -17.55 -10.38 0.40
C LEU A 42 -17.17 -10.21 -1.07
N ALA A 43 -15.88 -10.06 -1.35
CA ALA A 43 -15.36 -9.91 -2.70
C ALA A 43 -14.37 -11.02 -3.05
N PHE A 44 -14.57 -11.64 -4.21
CA PHE A 44 -13.74 -12.75 -4.69
C PHE A 44 -12.51 -12.23 -5.44
N HIS A 45 -11.57 -11.64 -4.71
CA HIS A 45 -10.29 -11.14 -5.26
C HIS A 45 -9.11 -12.11 -5.01
N ASN A 46 -9.33 -13.20 -4.28
CA ASN A 46 -8.39 -14.30 -4.08
C ASN A 46 -9.17 -15.61 -3.79
N TRP A 47 -8.46 -16.72 -3.62
CA TRP A 47 -9.06 -18.03 -3.35
C TRP A 47 -9.31 -18.32 -1.86
N TYR A 48 -9.04 -17.38 -0.94
CA TYR A 48 -9.12 -17.60 0.50
C TYR A 48 -10.51 -18.05 0.97
N TYR A 49 -11.57 -17.49 0.36
CA TYR A 49 -12.96 -17.79 0.67
C TYR A 49 -13.58 -18.90 -0.21
N ILE A 50 -12.78 -19.56 -1.06
CA ILE A 50 -13.25 -20.58 -2.00
C ILE A 50 -12.61 -21.92 -1.65
N ARG A 51 -13.45 -22.92 -1.37
CA ARG A 51 -12.97 -24.29 -1.16
C ARG A 51 -12.27 -24.82 -2.41
N PRO A 52 -11.13 -25.52 -2.29
CA PRO A 52 -10.51 -26.20 -3.43
C PRO A 52 -11.31 -27.43 -3.91
N GLY A 53 -12.38 -27.79 -3.20
CA GLY A 53 -13.09 -29.06 -3.37
C GLY A 53 -12.35 -30.24 -2.74
N GLN A 54 -12.86 -31.43 -2.97
CA GLN A 54 -12.27 -32.71 -2.60
C GLN A 54 -12.32 -33.66 -3.79
N LEU A 55 -11.47 -34.70 -3.74
CA LEU A 55 -11.46 -35.77 -4.72
C LEU A 55 -11.60 -37.12 -4.03
N ASP A 56 -12.10 -38.09 -4.77
CA ASP A 56 -12.13 -39.49 -4.36
C ASP A 56 -11.86 -40.41 -5.55
N TRP A 57 -11.30 -41.58 -5.25
CA TRP A 57 -11.20 -42.68 -6.21
C TRP A 57 -12.08 -43.80 -5.70
N GLN A 58 -13.11 -44.18 -6.45
CA GLN A 58 -14.08 -45.17 -6.00
C GLN A 58 -14.02 -46.44 -6.84
N ASN A 59 -14.19 -47.60 -6.20
CA ASN A 59 -14.36 -48.86 -6.92
C ASN A 59 -15.76 -48.95 -7.57
N SER A 60 -16.05 -50.06 -8.25
CA SER A 60 -17.36 -50.29 -8.90
C SER A 60 -18.55 -50.30 -7.93
N GLU A 61 -18.31 -50.49 -6.64
CA GLU A 61 -19.32 -50.45 -5.57
C GLU A 61 -19.49 -49.06 -4.95
N GLY A 62 -18.73 -48.05 -5.42
CA GLY A 62 -18.77 -46.69 -4.88
C GLY A 62 -17.96 -46.49 -3.59
N LYS A 63 -17.13 -47.46 -3.20
CA LYS A 63 -16.27 -47.33 -2.00
C LYS A 63 -14.95 -46.63 -2.34
N SER A 64 -14.54 -45.71 -1.49
CA SER A 64 -13.27 -44.99 -1.59
C SER A 64 -12.07 -45.93 -1.52
N VAL A 65 -11.12 -45.72 -2.43
CA VAL A 65 -9.92 -46.52 -2.64
C VAL A 65 -8.71 -45.63 -2.39
N TYR A 66 -7.87 -46.05 -1.46
CA TYR A 66 -6.66 -45.32 -1.08
C TYR A 66 -5.41 -46.19 -1.28
N SER A 67 -4.27 -45.54 -1.53
CA SER A 67 -2.97 -46.23 -1.67
C SER A 67 -2.64 -47.08 -0.44
N SER A 68 -3.01 -46.63 0.76
CA SER A 68 -2.82 -47.32 2.04
C SER A 68 -4.09 -47.98 2.61
N GLY A 69 -5.24 -47.88 1.93
CA GLY A 69 -6.53 -48.41 2.41
C GLY A 69 -6.68 -49.92 2.26
N ALA A 70 -7.60 -50.52 3.02
CA ALA A 70 -7.95 -51.94 2.90
C ALA A 70 -8.74 -52.25 1.61
N GLU A 71 -9.58 -51.30 1.17
CA GLU A 71 -10.28 -51.37 -0.10
C GLU A 71 -9.30 -51.09 -1.25
N LYS A 72 -9.23 -52.03 -2.19
CA LYS A 72 -8.35 -51.97 -3.37
C LYS A 72 -9.18 -52.19 -4.62
N ALA A 73 -8.80 -51.51 -5.69
CA ALA A 73 -9.36 -51.71 -7.03
C ALA A 73 -8.20 -52.00 -8.00
N GLY A 74 -8.45 -52.82 -9.01
CA GLY A 74 -7.51 -53.02 -10.10
C GLY A 74 -7.18 -51.72 -10.82
N ARG A 75 -6.08 -51.71 -11.61
CA ARG A 75 -5.52 -50.52 -12.29
C ARG A 75 -6.53 -49.69 -13.11
N PHE A 76 -7.63 -50.31 -13.55
CA PHE A 76 -8.66 -49.68 -14.38
C PHE A 76 -10.07 -49.76 -13.77
N GLU A 77 -10.17 -50.20 -12.51
CA GLU A 77 -11.46 -50.43 -11.84
C GLU A 77 -11.86 -49.27 -10.93
N SER A 78 -10.90 -48.44 -10.50
CA SER A 78 -11.21 -47.21 -9.79
C SER A 78 -11.62 -46.10 -10.77
N LYS A 79 -12.68 -45.38 -10.42
CA LYS A 79 -13.11 -44.17 -11.11
C LYS A 79 -12.83 -42.96 -10.24
N PHE A 80 -12.49 -41.86 -10.90
CA PHE A 80 -12.24 -40.60 -10.22
C PHE A 80 -13.54 -39.82 -10.05
N HIS A 81 -13.77 -39.30 -8.85
CA HIS A 81 -14.95 -38.53 -8.48
C HIS A 81 -14.53 -37.20 -7.86
N TYR A 82 -15.17 -36.13 -8.31
CA TYR A 82 -15.02 -34.80 -7.73
C TYR A 82 -16.15 -34.51 -6.74
N TYR A 83 -15.82 -33.86 -5.64
CA TYR A 83 -16.78 -33.33 -4.67
C TYR A 83 -16.52 -31.85 -4.47
N ASP A 84 -17.54 -31.01 -4.69
CA ASP A 84 -17.47 -29.55 -4.51
C ASP A 84 -16.27 -28.87 -5.21
N TYR A 85 -15.81 -29.45 -6.33
CA TYR A 85 -14.68 -28.93 -7.09
C TYR A 85 -15.10 -27.69 -7.91
N PRO A 86 -14.50 -26.50 -7.66
CA PRO A 86 -14.77 -25.34 -8.48
C PRO A 86 -14.09 -25.49 -9.85
N HIS A 87 -14.83 -25.27 -10.94
CA HIS A 87 -14.30 -25.32 -12.30
C HIS A 87 -14.89 -24.20 -13.18
N GLY A 88 -14.15 -23.81 -14.21
CA GLY A 88 -14.59 -22.79 -15.16
C GLY A 88 -14.61 -21.36 -14.61
N ILE A 89 -13.92 -21.12 -13.50
CA ILE A 89 -13.83 -19.80 -12.85
C ILE A 89 -12.40 -19.25 -12.92
N GLN A 90 -12.29 -17.95 -13.14
CA GLN A 90 -11.04 -17.22 -13.13
C GLN A 90 -11.23 -15.87 -12.44
N ILE A 91 -10.26 -15.48 -11.63
CA ILE A 91 -10.18 -14.12 -11.09
C ILE A 91 -9.37 -13.29 -12.09
N VAL A 92 -10.00 -12.23 -12.62
CA VAL A 92 -9.39 -11.31 -13.58
C VAL A 92 -9.87 -9.89 -13.27
N ALA A 93 -8.95 -8.94 -13.31
CA ALA A 93 -9.25 -7.53 -13.20
C ALA A 93 -9.81 -7.02 -14.53
N HIS A 94 -10.82 -6.14 -14.45
CA HIS A 94 -11.32 -5.41 -15.61
C HIS A 94 -10.61 -4.05 -15.70
N PRO A 95 -10.41 -3.51 -16.90
CA PRO A 95 -9.95 -2.13 -17.05
C PRO A 95 -10.87 -1.18 -16.30
N ALA A 96 -10.28 -0.22 -15.58
CA ALA A 96 -11.03 0.82 -14.92
C ALA A 96 -11.36 1.96 -15.91
N GLU A 97 -12.45 2.66 -15.65
CA GLU A 97 -12.85 3.83 -16.42
C GLU A 97 -12.30 5.10 -15.79
N LYS A 98 -11.82 6.03 -16.63
CA LYS A 98 -11.34 7.35 -16.20
C LYS A 98 -12.42 8.38 -16.43
N THR A 99 -12.77 9.13 -15.37
CA THR A 99 -13.64 10.29 -15.44
C THR A 99 -12.88 11.50 -14.95
N GLY A 100 -12.84 12.58 -15.72
CA GLY A 100 -12.24 13.83 -15.29
C GLY A 100 -11.72 14.74 -16.41
N PRO A 101 -11.04 15.82 -16.03
CA PRO A 101 -10.77 16.24 -14.64
C PRO A 101 -12.07 16.54 -13.86
N VAL A 102 -12.15 16.12 -12.59
CA VAL A 102 -13.33 16.36 -11.72
C VAL A 102 -13.17 17.59 -10.81
N ILE A 103 -11.95 18.13 -10.74
CA ILE A 103 -11.64 19.41 -10.09
C ILE A 103 -10.86 20.24 -11.11
N GLU A 104 -11.48 21.32 -11.58
CA GLU A 104 -10.84 22.29 -12.46
C GLU A 104 -10.01 23.29 -11.65
N ARG A 105 -9.01 23.91 -12.27
CA ARG A 105 -8.23 24.99 -11.63
C ARG A 105 -9.00 26.30 -11.72
N GLU A 106 -9.40 26.85 -10.58
CA GLU A 106 -10.26 28.03 -10.54
C GLU A 106 -9.68 29.16 -9.67
N LYS A 107 -8.70 28.85 -8.82
CA LYS A 107 -8.12 29.81 -7.88
C LYS A 107 -6.63 30.09 -8.17
N PRO A 108 -6.10 31.27 -7.80
CA PRO A 108 -4.71 31.65 -8.09
C PRO A 108 -3.64 30.72 -7.49
N TRP A 109 -3.96 30.04 -6.37
CA TRP A 109 -3.08 29.06 -5.72
C TRP A 109 -3.09 27.68 -6.40
N GLU A 110 -3.83 27.50 -7.50
CA GLU A 110 -4.00 26.24 -8.24
C GLU A 110 -3.43 26.30 -9.66
N GLU A 111 -2.86 27.44 -10.06
CA GLU A 111 -2.52 27.75 -11.45
C GLU A 111 -1.61 26.69 -12.10
N MET A 112 -0.62 26.18 -11.36
CA MET A 112 0.31 25.15 -11.85
C MET A 112 -0.23 23.73 -11.71
N GLY A 113 -1.27 23.51 -10.90
CA GLY A 113 -1.90 22.20 -10.74
C GLY A 113 -2.48 21.96 -9.35
N ILE A 114 -3.26 20.89 -9.28
CA ILE A 114 -3.81 20.31 -8.05
C ILE A 114 -3.44 18.84 -8.05
N ARG A 115 -2.93 18.34 -6.92
CA ARG A 115 -2.67 16.93 -6.69
C ARG A 115 -3.45 16.48 -5.47
N VAL A 116 -4.38 15.56 -5.68
CA VAL A 116 -5.13 14.93 -4.60
C VAL A 116 -4.28 13.85 -3.94
N SER A 117 -4.32 13.77 -2.61
CA SER A 117 -3.51 12.82 -1.83
C SER A 117 -4.30 12.01 -0.81
N SER A 118 -5.54 12.39 -0.48
CA SER A 118 -6.40 11.62 0.43
C SER A 118 -7.87 11.90 0.15
N LEU A 119 -8.72 10.89 0.33
CA LEU A 119 -10.17 10.97 0.17
C LEU A 119 -10.84 10.15 1.29
N LEU A 120 -11.73 10.76 2.07
CA LEU A 120 -12.53 10.03 3.05
C LEU A 120 -14.01 10.31 2.78
N HIS A 121 -14.86 9.29 2.92
CA HIS A 121 -16.31 9.47 2.89
C HIS A 121 -16.85 9.22 4.30
N GLU A 122 -17.37 10.28 4.92
CA GLU A 122 -17.89 10.23 6.28
C GLU A 122 -19.10 11.15 6.44
N GLU A 123 -20.09 10.70 7.22
CA GLU A 123 -21.29 11.49 7.52
C GLU A 123 -22.04 12.01 6.26
N GLY A 124 -21.95 11.26 5.16
CA GLY A 124 -22.56 11.61 3.86
C GLY A 124 -21.79 12.66 3.05
N VAL A 125 -20.57 13.00 3.47
CA VAL A 125 -19.70 13.97 2.78
C VAL A 125 -18.39 13.29 2.37
N TYR A 126 -18.06 13.42 1.10
CA TYR A 126 -16.74 13.10 0.58
C TYR A 126 -15.82 14.29 0.89
N ARG A 127 -14.74 14.02 1.61
CA ARG A 127 -13.74 14.98 2.04
C ARG A 127 -12.43 14.65 1.37
N MET A 128 -11.85 15.63 0.70
CA MET A 128 -10.65 15.44 -0.10
C MET A 128 -9.57 16.41 0.33
N TRP A 129 -8.36 15.87 0.48
CA TRP A 129 -7.17 16.65 0.78
C TRP A 129 -6.15 16.50 -0.34
N GLY A 130 -5.43 17.58 -0.59
CA GLY A 130 -4.43 17.62 -1.63
C GLY A 130 -3.44 18.75 -1.45
N THR A 131 -2.62 18.94 -2.46
CA THR A 131 -1.71 20.07 -2.61
C THR A 131 -2.00 20.79 -3.91
N SER A 132 -2.06 22.12 -3.88
CA SER A 132 -2.14 22.96 -5.06
C SER A 132 -0.87 23.78 -5.23
N GLN A 133 -0.55 24.21 -6.44
CA GLN A 133 0.64 25.02 -6.70
C GLN A 133 0.27 26.32 -7.41
N SER A 134 0.70 27.45 -6.84
CA SER A 134 0.52 28.78 -7.42
C SER A 134 1.42 29.00 -8.64
N ALA A 135 1.16 30.05 -9.42
CA ALA A 135 2.00 30.47 -10.55
C ALA A 135 3.49 30.68 -10.21
N LYS A 136 3.79 30.96 -8.93
CA LYS A 136 5.15 31.18 -8.44
C LYS A 136 5.85 29.88 -8.02
N GLY A 137 5.19 28.72 -8.18
CA GLY A 137 5.72 27.43 -7.74
C GLY A 137 5.63 27.20 -6.23
N VAL A 138 4.83 28.00 -5.50
CA VAL A 138 4.58 27.78 -4.06
C VAL A 138 3.46 26.76 -3.92
N ASP A 139 3.74 25.68 -3.18
CA ASP A 139 2.77 24.64 -2.83
C ASP A 139 1.94 25.05 -1.61
N TYR A 140 0.66 24.69 -1.63
CA TYR A 140 -0.28 24.90 -0.54
C TYR A 140 -1.07 23.60 -0.27
N GLY A 141 -1.27 23.27 1.00
CA GLY A 141 -2.26 22.26 1.36
C GLY A 141 -3.67 22.78 1.07
N CYS A 142 -4.53 21.95 0.51
CA CYS A 142 -5.89 22.34 0.15
C CYS A 142 -6.91 21.25 0.47
N TYR A 143 -8.17 21.66 0.63
CA TYR A 143 -9.28 20.81 1.02
C TYR A 143 -10.52 21.04 0.15
N PHE A 144 -11.28 19.98 -0.10
CA PHE A 144 -12.50 20.03 -0.90
C PHE A 144 -13.57 19.13 -0.27
N GLU A 145 -14.83 19.50 -0.50
CA GLU A 145 -15.98 18.70 -0.08
C GLU A 145 -16.89 18.37 -1.26
N SER A 146 -17.56 17.23 -1.19
CA SER A 146 -18.56 16.82 -2.17
C SER A 146 -19.64 15.97 -1.49
N THR A 147 -20.85 16.01 -2.03
CA THR A 147 -21.96 15.12 -1.63
C THR A 147 -22.16 13.94 -2.59
N ASP A 148 -21.47 13.93 -3.72
CA ASP A 148 -21.61 12.89 -4.76
C ASP A 148 -20.28 12.32 -5.26
N GLY A 149 -19.15 12.83 -4.79
CA GLY A 149 -17.81 12.41 -5.18
C GLY A 149 -17.35 12.92 -6.54
N LEU A 150 -18.20 13.68 -7.26
CA LEU A 150 -17.96 14.14 -8.63
C LEU A 150 -17.93 15.67 -8.73
N HIS A 151 -18.81 16.35 -8.00
CA HIS A 151 -18.87 17.81 -7.93
C HIS A 151 -18.28 18.30 -6.61
N TRP A 152 -17.21 19.08 -6.70
CA TRP A 152 -16.42 19.48 -5.54
C TRP A 152 -16.54 20.97 -5.25
N ILE A 153 -16.76 21.31 -3.99
CA ILE A 153 -16.74 22.69 -3.49
C ILE A 153 -15.43 22.98 -2.77
N ARG A 154 -15.02 24.24 -2.82
CA ARG A 154 -13.91 24.81 -2.04
C ARG A 154 -14.48 25.53 -0.83
N PRO A 155 -14.64 24.87 0.31
CA PRO A 155 -15.20 25.54 1.48
C PRO A 155 -14.26 26.66 1.94
N ASN A 156 -14.83 27.77 2.40
CA ASN A 156 -14.06 28.80 3.08
C ASN A 156 -13.65 28.29 4.46
N LEU A 157 -12.36 28.03 4.64
CA LEU A 157 -11.81 27.57 5.90
C LEU A 157 -11.41 28.71 6.83
N GLY A 158 -11.07 29.89 6.26
CA GLY A 158 -10.55 31.03 7.00
C GLY A 158 -9.24 30.75 7.76
N ILE A 159 -8.47 29.73 7.33
CA ILE A 159 -7.24 29.30 8.00
C ILE A 159 -6.01 30.04 7.44
N VAL A 160 -5.88 30.12 6.12
CA VAL A 160 -4.74 30.77 5.45
C VAL A 160 -5.21 32.00 4.70
N ASP A 161 -4.54 33.13 4.95
CA ASP A 161 -4.68 34.35 4.14
C ASP A 161 -3.81 34.22 2.88
N TYR A 162 -4.45 34.34 1.71
CA TYR A 162 -3.76 34.39 0.43
C TYR A 162 -3.84 35.81 -0.13
N ALA A 163 -2.77 36.58 0.07
CA ALA A 163 -2.63 37.94 -0.48
C ALA A 163 -3.80 38.88 -0.08
N GLY A 164 -4.29 38.76 1.15
CA GLY A 164 -5.41 39.52 1.72
C GLY A 164 -6.77 38.88 1.52
N ASP A 165 -6.85 37.73 0.83
CA ASP A 165 -8.07 36.94 0.70
C ASP A 165 -8.12 35.85 1.78
N THR A 166 -9.19 35.87 2.59
CA THR A 166 -9.46 34.83 3.60
C THR A 166 -10.51 33.82 3.13
N ASP A 167 -11.09 34.01 1.94
CA ASP A 167 -11.98 33.05 1.27
C ASP A 167 -11.19 31.95 0.57
N THR A 168 -10.48 31.17 1.39
CA THR A 168 -9.56 30.13 0.93
C THR A 168 -9.94 28.76 1.49
N ASN A 169 -9.71 27.73 0.68
CA ASN A 169 -9.80 26.32 1.08
C ASN A 169 -8.43 25.75 1.49
N LEU A 170 -7.52 26.63 1.91
CA LEU A 170 -6.12 26.32 2.15
C LEU A 170 -5.86 25.93 3.60
N LEU A 171 -4.87 25.06 3.78
CA LEU A 171 -4.40 24.54 5.06
C LEU A 171 -3.03 25.14 5.39
N GLU A 172 -2.75 25.39 6.68
CA GLU A 172 -1.39 25.74 7.15
C GLU A 172 -0.37 24.62 6.89
N PHE A 173 -0.87 23.39 6.78
CA PHE A 173 -0.08 22.19 6.56
C PHE A 173 -0.10 21.79 5.08
N ASP A 174 1.06 21.81 4.44
CA ASP A 174 1.25 21.61 2.99
C ASP A 174 1.48 20.14 2.57
N LYS A 175 1.41 19.19 3.52
CA LYS A 175 1.65 17.76 3.26
C LYS A 175 0.50 16.82 3.65
N PRO A 176 -0.78 17.12 3.34
CA PRO A 176 -1.90 16.30 3.77
C PRO A 176 -2.02 15.01 2.94
N VAL A 177 -1.11 14.06 3.15
CA VAL A 177 -1.04 12.78 2.41
C VAL A 177 -1.34 11.60 3.34
N SER A 178 -1.82 10.48 2.81
CA SER A 178 -2.12 9.32 3.66
C SER A 178 -3.02 9.59 4.87
N ILE A 179 -4.01 10.48 4.75
CA ILE A 179 -4.88 10.81 5.87
C ILE A 179 -5.78 9.61 6.20
N PHE A 180 -5.85 9.26 7.48
CA PHE A 180 -6.73 8.24 8.02
C PHE A 180 -7.28 8.65 9.38
N LYS A 181 -8.35 7.98 9.81
CA LYS A 181 -8.92 8.13 11.16
C LYS A 181 -8.53 6.97 12.05
N ASP A 182 -8.16 7.30 13.28
CA ASP A 182 -8.00 6.35 14.36
C ASP A 182 -9.22 6.42 15.30
N PRO A 183 -10.11 5.41 15.30
CA PRO A 183 -11.29 5.41 16.15
C PRO A 183 -10.97 5.17 17.64
N THR A 184 -9.73 4.82 17.96
CA THR A 184 -9.26 4.55 19.33
C THR A 184 -8.46 5.68 19.94
N ALA A 185 -8.05 6.66 19.12
CA ALA A 185 -7.32 7.84 19.56
C ALA A 185 -8.18 8.79 20.40
N GLN A 186 -7.50 9.63 21.18
CA GLN A 186 -8.13 10.77 21.85
C GLN A 186 -8.73 11.74 20.81
N PRO A 187 -9.80 12.49 21.16
CA PRO A 187 -10.48 13.40 20.24
C PRO A 187 -9.56 14.37 19.49
N GLU A 188 -8.47 14.78 20.13
CA GLU A 188 -7.47 15.74 19.65
C GLU A 188 -6.57 15.18 18.54
N GLU A 189 -6.49 13.86 18.40
CA GLU A 189 -5.56 13.17 17.48
C GLU A 189 -6.26 12.18 16.55
N ARG A 190 -7.57 12.38 16.35
CA ARG A 190 -8.43 11.44 15.59
C ARG A 190 -8.02 11.28 14.15
N TYR A 191 -7.58 12.35 13.50
CA TYR A 191 -7.01 12.30 12.17
C TYR A 191 -5.50 12.20 12.28
N LYS A 192 -4.92 11.38 11.42
CA LYS A 192 -3.49 11.08 11.38
C LYS A 192 -3.01 11.08 9.94
N THR A 193 -1.78 11.54 9.72
CA THR A 193 -1.12 11.58 8.42
C THR A 193 0.34 11.20 8.58
N VAL A 194 0.91 10.57 7.53
CA VAL A 194 2.32 10.23 7.45
C VAL A 194 2.87 10.64 6.09
N TRP A 195 4.12 11.06 6.03
CA TRP A 195 4.79 11.42 4.77
C TRP A 195 6.28 11.13 4.83
N HIS A 196 6.91 11.08 3.66
CA HIS A 196 8.37 11.08 3.56
C HIS A 196 8.94 12.47 3.83
N GLY A 197 9.95 12.56 4.70
CA GLY A 197 10.70 13.79 4.95
C GLY A 197 12.17 13.51 5.23
N ASP A 198 12.93 14.58 5.48
CA ASP A 198 14.31 14.49 5.94
C ASP A 198 14.36 14.53 7.48
N PHE A 199 15.48 14.09 8.04
CA PHE A 199 15.75 14.07 9.46
C PHE A 199 17.06 14.81 9.76
N GLU A 200 17.03 15.62 10.83
CA GLU A 200 18.12 16.52 11.18
C GLU A 200 19.37 15.74 11.63
N PRO A 201 20.54 15.95 11.00
CA PRO A 201 21.76 15.20 11.30
C PRO A 201 22.20 15.29 12.76
N GLU A 202 21.98 16.45 13.39
CA GLU A 202 22.40 16.72 14.77
C GLU A 202 21.67 15.84 15.79
N GLN A 203 20.46 15.36 15.44
CA GLN A 203 19.62 14.54 16.31
C GLN A 203 19.78 13.03 16.05
N PHE A 204 20.56 12.64 15.04
CA PHE A 204 20.60 11.26 14.55
C PHE A 204 21.25 10.28 15.52
N GLU A 205 22.39 10.64 16.10
CA GLU A 205 23.07 9.73 17.03
C GLU A 205 22.26 9.50 18.31
N GLU A 206 21.54 10.52 18.79
CA GLU A 206 20.59 10.38 19.89
C GLU A 206 19.41 9.49 19.49
N TYR A 207 18.75 9.77 18.36
CA TYR A 207 17.63 8.96 17.89
C TYR A 207 18.02 7.49 17.71
N LYS A 208 19.17 7.23 17.09
CA LYS A 208 19.71 5.89 16.83
C LYS A 208 20.06 5.14 18.11
N ARG A 209 20.59 5.83 19.12
CA ARG A 209 20.85 5.22 20.44
C ARG A 209 19.54 4.77 21.08
N ASP A 210 18.50 5.59 20.97
CA ASP A 210 17.22 5.36 21.65
C ASP A 210 16.31 4.40 20.85
N HIS A 211 16.45 4.32 19.52
CA HIS A 211 15.64 3.50 18.61
C HIS A 211 16.48 2.72 17.58
N PRO A 212 17.44 1.88 18.01
CA PRO A 212 18.34 1.17 17.09
C PRO A 212 17.62 0.22 16.10
N TRP A 213 16.37 -0.14 16.37
CA TRP A 213 15.52 -0.97 15.51
C TRP A 213 14.75 -0.19 14.42
N SER A 214 14.91 1.14 14.36
CA SER A 214 14.18 2.03 13.44
C SER A 214 15.13 2.90 12.60
N VAL A 215 16.33 2.39 12.31
CA VAL A 215 17.37 3.13 11.58
C VAL A 215 17.97 2.29 10.45
N MET A 216 17.66 2.68 9.22
CA MET A 216 18.28 2.18 7.99
C MET A 216 18.84 3.31 7.12
N ALA A 217 18.33 4.54 7.27
CA ALA A 217 18.70 5.63 6.39
C ALA A 217 20.17 6.02 6.60
N THR A 218 20.99 5.69 5.59
CA THR A 218 22.28 6.31 5.32
C THR A 218 22.36 6.44 3.81
N GLU A 219 22.17 7.64 3.27
CA GLU A 219 22.36 7.87 1.84
C GLU A 219 23.84 7.80 1.46
N THR A 220 24.12 7.72 0.17
CA THR A 220 25.45 7.92 -0.39
C THR A 220 25.98 9.33 -0.17
N ASP A 221 25.07 10.29 0.08
CA ASP A 221 25.36 11.67 0.44
C ASP A 221 25.55 11.81 1.97
N PRO A 222 26.76 12.19 2.44
CA PRO A 222 27.03 12.35 3.86
C PRO A 222 26.13 13.40 4.51
N GLY A 223 25.46 13.01 5.61
CA GLY A 223 24.64 13.93 6.40
C GLY A 223 23.20 14.10 5.93
N ARG A 224 22.70 13.26 5.00
CA ARG A 224 21.27 13.20 4.67
C ARG A 224 20.63 11.93 5.22
N PHE A 225 19.52 12.11 5.94
CA PHE A 225 18.75 11.04 6.56
C PHE A 225 17.29 11.14 6.14
N HIS A 226 16.81 10.14 5.40
CA HIS A 226 15.38 10.02 5.16
C HIS A 226 14.65 9.57 6.42
N SER A 227 13.42 10.06 6.57
CA SER A 227 12.53 9.63 7.63
C SER A 227 11.09 9.58 7.17
N ILE A 228 10.29 8.84 7.92
CA ILE A 228 8.84 8.96 7.89
C ILE A 228 8.43 9.92 8.99
N ARG A 229 7.77 11.00 8.59
CA ARG A 229 7.24 12.05 9.47
C ARG A 229 5.73 11.87 9.62
N ALA A 230 5.16 12.49 10.65
CA ALA A 230 3.73 12.38 10.92
C ALA A 230 3.17 13.63 11.60
N ALA A 231 1.85 13.76 11.51
CA ALA A 231 1.08 14.80 12.17
C ALA A 231 -0.26 14.23 12.62
N VAL A 232 -0.86 14.88 13.61
CA VAL A 232 -2.17 14.55 14.17
C VAL A 232 -3.09 15.75 14.07
N SER A 233 -4.40 15.51 14.01
CA SER A 233 -5.40 16.57 13.94
C SER A 233 -6.72 16.15 14.57
N PRO A 234 -7.43 17.05 15.26
CA PRO A 234 -8.79 16.79 15.75
C PRO A 234 -9.84 16.74 14.64
N ASP A 235 -9.65 17.54 13.59
CA ASP A 235 -10.65 17.84 12.55
C ASP A 235 -10.18 17.52 11.12
N GLY A 236 -8.91 17.14 10.94
CA GLY A 236 -8.29 16.91 9.64
C GLY A 236 -7.92 18.20 8.90
N LEU A 237 -8.11 19.38 9.51
CA LEU A 237 -7.85 20.68 8.90
C LEU A 237 -6.70 21.40 9.60
N ARG A 238 -6.62 21.30 10.94
CA ARG A 238 -5.57 21.90 11.77
C ARG A 238 -4.63 20.82 12.26
N TRP A 239 -3.40 20.82 11.75
CA TRP A 239 -2.46 19.73 11.94
C TRP A 239 -1.33 20.12 12.89
N GLU A 240 -1.03 19.25 13.85
CA GLU A 240 0.15 19.34 14.71
C GLU A 240 1.19 18.33 14.24
N THR A 241 2.33 18.83 13.74
CA THR A 241 3.44 17.96 13.31
C THR A 241 4.14 17.38 14.53
N LEU A 242 4.35 16.07 14.52
CA LEU A 242 5.10 15.40 15.57
C LEU A 242 6.58 15.84 15.51
N PRO A 243 7.21 16.09 16.67
CA PRO A 243 8.59 16.58 16.70
C PRO A 243 9.58 15.53 16.18
N ARG A 244 9.34 14.25 16.48
CA ARG A 244 10.20 13.12 16.13
C ARG A 244 9.62 12.35 14.93
N PRO A 245 10.49 11.77 14.07
CA PRO A 245 10.04 10.87 13.01
C PRO A 245 9.51 9.55 13.58
N LEU A 246 8.64 8.90 12.83
CA LEU A 246 8.11 7.57 13.11
C LEU A 246 9.16 6.48 12.89
N SER A 247 9.97 6.64 11.84
CA SER A 247 11.10 5.78 11.51
C SER A 247 12.13 6.56 10.68
N VAL A 248 13.40 6.15 10.74
CA VAL A 248 14.50 6.71 9.95
C VAL A 248 14.92 5.69 8.91
N GLU A 249 14.16 5.64 7.83
CA GLU A 249 14.36 4.70 6.73
C GLU A 249 14.25 5.39 5.36
N PRO A 250 14.98 4.91 4.35
CA PRO A 250 14.77 5.32 2.97
C PRO A 250 13.31 5.10 2.56
N SER A 251 12.66 6.17 2.10
CA SER A 251 11.36 6.12 1.44
C SER A 251 11.23 7.31 0.49
N ASP A 252 10.08 7.45 -0.18
CA ASP A 252 9.79 8.54 -1.11
C ASP A 252 8.27 8.63 -1.40
N THR A 253 7.77 9.84 -1.63
CA THR A 253 6.41 10.26 -2.00
C THR A 253 5.25 9.66 -1.18
N ASN A 254 4.72 8.48 -1.56
CA ASN A 254 3.45 7.93 -1.05
C ASN A 254 3.69 6.82 -0.03
N VAL A 255 3.65 7.20 1.25
CA VAL A 255 3.68 6.30 2.41
C VAL A 255 2.25 6.18 2.91
N VAL A 256 1.74 4.97 3.07
CA VAL A 256 0.34 4.72 3.45
C VAL A 256 0.27 4.14 4.85
N CYS A 257 -0.36 4.83 5.79
CA CYS A 257 -0.61 4.31 7.15
C CYS A 257 -2.11 4.23 7.43
N THR A 258 -2.51 3.23 8.23
CA THR A 258 -3.88 3.07 8.74
C THR A 258 -3.85 2.44 10.13
N TYR A 259 -4.89 2.67 10.91
CA TYR A 259 -5.20 1.81 12.05
C TYR A 259 -5.98 0.57 11.56
N ASP A 260 -5.42 -0.61 11.76
CA ASP A 260 -6.08 -1.88 11.45
C ASP A 260 -6.87 -2.35 12.67
N SER A 261 -8.19 -2.32 12.58
CA SER A 261 -9.10 -2.65 13.68
C SER A 261 -9.13 -4.14 14.03
N THR A 262 -8.73 -5.02 13.10
CA THR A 262 -8.66 -6.47 13.33
C THR A 262 -7.37 -6.82 14.06
N LEU A 263 -6.24 -6.29 13.59
CA LEU A 263 -4.93 -6.47 14.22
C LEU A 263 -4.78 -5.64 15.50
N LYS A 264 -5.58 -4.57 15.65
CA LYS A 264 -5.48 -3.54 16.69
C LYS A 264 -4.10 -2.86 16.69
N LYS A 265 -3.57 -2.61 15.50
CA LYS A 265 -2.25 -2.04 15.26
C LYS A 265 -2.30 -0.96 14.20
N TYR A 266 -1.36 -0.04 14.23
CA TYR A 266 -1.05 0.78 13.08
C TYR A 266 -0.25 -0.06 12.08
N VAL A 267 -0.62 0.02 10.80
CA VAL A 267 0.05 -0.69 9.71
C VAL A 267 0.44 0.34 8.67
N MET A 268 1.73 0.39 8.35
CA MET A 268 2.30 1.34 7.42
C MET A 268 2.95 0.62 6.24
N TYR A 269 2.67 1.10 5.03
CA TYR A 269 3.22 0.65 3.77
C TYR A 269 4.10 1.75 3.21
N THR A 270 5.38 1.46 3.02
CA THR A 270 6.38 2.43 2.58
C THR A 270 6.78 2.15 1.13
N ARG A 271 7.31 3.15 0.43
CA ARG A 271 8.20 2.87 -0.69
C ARG A 271 9.50 2.36 -0.10
N ASN A 272 9.78 1.08 -0.31
CA ASN A 272 11.01 0.43 0.13
C ASN A 272 11.85 0.11 -1.13
N TYR A 273 13.00 -0.52 -0.95
CA TYR A 273 13.98 -0.72 -2.00
C TYR A 273 14.55 -2.13 -1.94
N MET A 274 14.66 -2.78 -3.09
CA MET A 274 15.50 -3.97 -3.26
C MET A 274 16.95 -3.50 -3.22
N ILE A 275 17.54 -3.50 -2.04
CA ILE A 275 18.92 -3.07 -1.82
C ILE A 275 19.57 -3.97 -0.76
N GLY A 276 20.86 -4.24 -0.95
CA GLY A 276 21.68 -5.04 -0.03
C GLY A 276 22.87 -4.25 0.53
N PRO A 277 23.60 -4.82 1.49
CA PRO A 277 24.79 -4.18 2.03
C PRO A 277 25.86 -4.02 0.95
N ARG A 278 26.58 -2.90 1.01
CA ARG A 278 27.71 -2.65 0.12
C ARG A 278 28.91 -3.51 0.51
N ALA A 279 29.68 -3.91 -0.50
CA ALA A 279 30.95 -4.60 -0.28
C ALA A 279 31.94 -3.70 0.49
N VAL A 280 32.62 -4.27 1.47
CA VAL A 280 33.65 -3.59 2.26
C VAL A 280 34.79 -3.12 1.36
N GLY A 281 35.24 -1.87 1.55
CA GLY A 281 36.38 -1.30 0.82
C GLY A 281 36.04 -0.59 -0.50
N PHE A 282 34.76 -0.54 -0.90
CA PHE A 282 34.34 0.17 -2.10
C PHE A 282 33.74 1.55 -1.76
N PRO A 283 34.34 2.67 -2.22
CA PRO A 283 33.93 4.03 -1.85
C PRO A 283 32.56 4.40 -2.44
N ASN A 284 31.86 5.37 -1.83
CA ASN A 284 30.60 5.88 -2.39
C ASN A 284 30.78 6.38 -3.82
N PRO A 285 29.90 5.98 -4.76
CA PRO A 285 29.92 6.54 -6.10
C PRO A 285 29.64 8.04 -6.03
N THR A 286 30.31 8.82 -6.87
CA THR A 286 30.17 10.28 -6.95
C THR A 286 29.56 10.74 -8.28
N GLU A 287 29.27 9.79 -9.17
CA GLU A 287 28.70 10.06 -10.48
C GLU A 287 27.25 10.56 -10.37
N ARG A 288 26.77 11.23 -11.40
CA ARG A 288 25.38 11.69 -11.47
C ARG A 288 24.44 10.49 -11.38
N MET A 289 23.33 10.63 -10.64
CA MET A 289 22.30 9.60 -10.46
C MET A 289 22.76 8.36 -9.66
N HIS A 290 23.88 8.44 -8.95
CA HIS A 290 24.40 7.32 -8.17
C HIS A 290 23.46 6.86 -7.04
N GLN A 291 22.51 7.71 -6.61
CA GLN A 291 21.49 7.33 -5.62
C GLN A 291 20.42 6.38 -6.16
N PHE A 292 20.33 6.12 -7.48
CA PHE A 292 19.29 5.27 -8.10
C PHE A 292 19.74 3.82 -8.38
N VAL A 293 20.60 3.25 -7.54
CA VAL A 293 21.14 1.88 -7.70
C VAL A 293 20.18 0.77 -7.23
N PHE A 294 19.04 1.13 -6.67
CA PHE A 294 18.04 0.22 -6.16
C PHE A 294 16.87 0.02 -7.14
N ARG A 295 16.09 -1.04 -6.92
CA ARG A 295 14.74 -1.14 -7.48
C ARG A 295 13.73 -0.78 -6.41
N ARG A 296 12.80 0.12 -6.72
CA ARG A 296 11.72 0.44 -5.79
C ARG A 296 10.78 -0.75 -5.63
N ALA A 297 10.41 -0.99 -4.39
CA ALA A 297 9.57 -2.08 -3.89
C ALA A 297 8.56 -1.50 -2.88
N ILE A 298 7.67 -2.34 -2.36
CA ILE A 298 6.72 -1.95 -1.31
C ILE A 298 7.14 -2.61 0.00
N GLY A 299 7.36 -1.78 1.02
CA GLY A 299 7.62 -2.22 2.38
C GLY A 299 6.36 -2.22 3.22
N ARG A 300 6.37 -2.99 4.32
CA ARG A 300 5.34 -2.97 5.37
C ARG A 300 6.00 -2.99 6.75
N THR A 301 5.45 -2.21 7.67
CA THR A 301 5.76 -2.25 9.10
C THR A 301 4.46 -2.13 9.91
N GLU A 302 4.49 -2.56 11.16
CA GLU A 302 3.37 -2.46 12.09
C GLU A 302 3.85 -2.03 13.48
N SER A 303 2.98 -1.33 14.21
CA SER A 303 3.25 -0.89 15.57
C SER A 303 1.97 -0.84 16.40
N ASP A 304 2.09 -1.09 17.70
CA ASP A 304 1.00 -0.87 18.66
C ASP A 304 0.84 0.63 18.98
N SER A 305 1.82 1.46 18.62
CA SER A 305 1.85 2.91 18.85
C SER A 305 1.99 3.66 17.53
N PHE A 306 1.25 4.76 17.36
CA PHE A 306 1.39 5.61 16.18
C PHE A 306 2.72 6.38 16.16
N TYR A 307 3.41 6.48 17.29
CA TYR A 307 4.55 7.38 17.50
C TYR A 307 5.91 6.77 17.15
N GLU A 308 5.96 5.47 16.92
CA GLU A 308 7.20 4.74 16.66
C GLU A 308 6.90 3.50 15.83
N PHE A 309 7.75 3.21 14.84
CA PHE A 309 7.66 2.01 14.02
C PHE A 309 9.02 1.35 13.91
N PRO A 310 9.11 0.01 13.89
CA PRO A 310 10.31 -0.66 13.40
C PRO A 310 10.46 -0.44 11.88
N LEU A 311 11.66 -0.69 11.36
CA LEU A 311 11.94 -0.63 9.92
C LEU A 311 10.95 -1.48 9.12
N SER A 312 10.52 -0.94 7.97
CA SER A 312 9.68 -1.69 7.04
C SER A 312 10.41 -2.83 6.36
N GLN A 313 9.71 -3.94 6.19
CA GLN A 313 10.19 -5.12 5.46
C GLN A 313 9.56 -5.16 4.08
N VAL A 314 10.36 -5.47 3.05
CA VAL A 314 9.85 -5.64 1.69
C VAL A 314 8.83 -6.78 1.65
N ILE A 315 7.64 -6.49 1.13
CA ILE A 315 6.54 -7.46 0.96
C ILE A 315 6.10 -7.60 -0.50
N VAL A 316 6.42 -6.64 -1.37
CA VAL A 316 6.15 -6.70 -2.81
C VAL A 316 7.37 -6.18 -3.57
N GLU A 317 7.89 -6.99 -4.49
CA GLU A 317 9.01 -6.63 -5.36
C GLU A 317 8.60 -6.74 -6.84
N PRO A 318 9.17 -5.91 -7.74
CA PRO A 318 9.03 -6.10 -9.18
C PRO A 318 9.57 -7.49 -9.58
N GLY A 319 8.69 -8.38 -10.03
CA GLY A 319 9.06 -9.74 -10.43
C GLY A 319 9.77 -9.78 -11.80
N PRO A 320 10.32 -10.95 -12.18
CA PRO A 320 11.07 -11.13 -13.43
C PRO A 320 10.20 -10.99 -14.70
N GLU A 321 8.88 -10.93 -14.56
CA GLU A 321 7.94 -10.66 -15.65
C GLU A 321 7.91 -9.18 -16.07
N LYS A 322 8.41 -8.27 -15.24
CA LYS A 322 8.44 -6.83 -15.54
C LYS A 322 9.70 -6.44 -16.33
N LEU A 323 9.66 -5.30 -17.02
CA LEU A 323 10.85 -4.81 -17.70
C LEU A 323 11.95 -4.44 -16.69
N PRO A 324 13.24 -4.52 -17.08
CA PRO A 324 14.32 -4.10 -16.22
C PRO A 324 14.25 -2.63 -15.77
N THR A 325 13.52 -1.77 -16.48
CA THR A 325 13.31 -0.35 -16.14
C THR A 325 12.07 -0.12 -15.29
N ASP A 326 11.22 -1.13 -15.12
CA ASP A 326 9.97 -1.01 -14.37
C ASP A 326 10.22 -1.19 -12.87
N THR A 327 9.64 -0.29 -12.08
CA THR A 327 9.74 -0.31 -10.62
C THR A 327 8.41 0.12 -10.00
N PHE A 328 8.13 -0.29 -8.75
CA PHE A 328 6.95 0.21 -8.06
C PHE A 328 7.16 1.65 -7.59
N TYR A 329 6.21 2.54 -7.83
CA TYR A 329 6.27 3.92 -7.37
C TYR A 329 5.40 4.13 -6.15
N THR A 330 4.12 3.77 -6.20
CA THR A 330 3.22 3.87 -5.05
C THR A 330 2.68 2.50 -4.68
N SER A 331 2.26 2.31 -3.43
CA SER A 331 1.50 1.10 -3.05
C SER A 331 0.00 1.31 -3.23
N CYS A 332 -0.49 2.51 -2.89
CA CYS A 332 -1.90 2.87 -2.86
C CYS A 332 -2.74 1.80 -2.17
N LYS A 333 -2.22 1.26 -1.06
CA LYS A 333 -2.91 0.24 -0.27
C LYS A 333 -4.23 0.77 0.23
N THR A 334 -5.28 -0.01 0.10
CA THR A 334 -6.60 0.31 0.62
C THR A 334 -7.34 -0.97 1.03
N THR A 335 -8.61 -0.83 1.39
CA THR A 335 -9.53 -1.95 1.59
C THR A 335 -10.81 -1.67 0.84
N LEU A 336 -11.56 -2.71 0.49
CA LEU A 336 -12.86 -2.51 -0.13
C LEU A 336 -13.82 -1.81 0.85
N PRO A 337 -14.55 -0.75 0.44
CA PRO A 337 -15.58 -0.13 1.26
C PRO A 337 -16.59 -1.17 1.78
N GLY A 338 -16.86 -1.16 3.08
CA GLY A 338 -17.74 -2.14 3.73
C GLY A 338 -17.11 -3.53 3.96
N ALA A 339 -15.84 -3.73 3.63
CA ALA A 339 -15.11 -4.99 3.82
C ALA A 339 -13.62 -4.73 4.17
N PRO A 340 -13.33 -4.33 5.42
CA PRO A 340 -11.96 -3.94 5.84
C PRO A 340 -10.95 -5.10 5.89
N ASP A 341 -11.43 -6.35 5.86
CA ASP A 341 -10.67 -7.60 5.72
C ASP A 341 -10.33 -7.95 4.25
N HIS A 342 -10.83 -7.17 3.29
CA HIS A 342 -10.54 -7.35 1.86
C HIS A 342 -9.49 -6.33 1.43
N HIS A 343 -8.22 -6.75 1.46
CA HIS A 343 -7.08 -5.89 1.20
C HIS A 343 -6.77 -5.80 -0.29
N LEU A 344 -6.67 -4.55 -0.78
CA LEU A 344 -6.31 -4.22 -2.14
C LEU A 344 -5.13 -3.26 -2.16
N MET A 345 -4.37 -3.28 -3.23
CA MET A 345 -3.36 -2.29 -3.58
C MET A 345 -3.52 -1.93 -5.04
N PHE A 346 -3.21 -0.67 -5.35
CA PHE A 346 -3.19 -0.15 -6.72
C PHE A 346 -1.79 0.39 -7.05
N PRO A 347 -0.76 -0.46 -7.18
CA PRO A 347 0.58 0.04 -7.35
C PRO A 347 0.74 0.75 -8.69
N ALA A 348 1.27 1.97 -8.66
CA ALA A 348 1.80 2.59 -9.87
C ALA A 348 3.11 1.89 -10.23
N ILE A 349 3.17 1.32 -11.43
CA ILE A 349 4.42 0.96 -12.09
C ILE A 349 4.99 2.22 -12.69
N TYR A 350 6.24 2.54 -12.38
CA TYR A 350 6.97 3.61 -13.04
C TYR A 350 7.88 3.03 -14.11
N HIS A 351 7.61 3.41 -15.35
CA HIS A 351 8.35 3.03 -16.53
C HIS A 351 9.51 4.00 -16.72
N GLN A 352 10.65 3.71 -16.10
CA GLN A 352 11.80 4.63 -16.14
C GLN A 352 12.37 4.86 -17.54
N SER A 353 12.01 4.02 -18.51
CA SER A 353 12.42 4.13 -19.91
C SER A 353 11.83 5.35 -20.61
N ASP A 354 10.64 5.79 -20.21
CA ASP A 354 9.88 6.84 -20.91
C ASP A 354 9.18 7.83 -19.95
N ASP A 355 9.41 7.70 -18.64
CA ASP A 355 8.88 8.60 -17.61
C ASP A 355 7.34 8.56 -17.52
N THR A 356 6.73 7.43 -17.86
CA THR A 356 5.28 7.19 -17.72
C THR A 356 4.94 6.25 -16.55
N THR A 357 3.65 6.11 -16.25
CA THR A 357 3.18 5.15 -15.25
C THR A 357 1.97 4.36 -15.72
N SER A 358 1.81 3.13 -15.23
CA SER A 358 0.58 2.33 -15.35
C SER A 358 0.15 1.85 -13.97
N ILE A 359 -1.15 1.56 -13.78
CA ILE A 359 -1.67 1.10 -12.49
C ILE A 359 -2.01 -0.38 -12.57
N GLU A 360 -1.43 -1.17 -11.68
CA GLU A 360 -1.82 -2.57 -11.47
C GLU A 360 -2.80 -2.68 -10.30
N ILE A 361 -3.44 -3.85 -10.18
CA ILE A 361 -4.18 -4.21 -8.97
C ILE A 361 -3.58 -5.48 -8.35
N GLN A 362 -3.42 -5.44 -7.04
CA GLN A 362 -3.01 -6.59 -6.24
C GLN A 362 -3.99 -6.81 -5.09
N ALA A 363 -4.12 -8.06 -4.68
CA ALA A 363 -4.97 -8.46 -3.56
C ALA A 363 -4.22 -9.29 -2.53
N SER A 364 -4.67 -9.18 -1.29
CA SER A 364 -4.14 -9.94 -0.15
C SER A 364 -5.29 -10.37 0.77
N TYR A 365 -5.13 -11.51 1.44
CA TYR A 365 -6.08 -11.94 2.48
C TYR A 365 -5.65 -11.48 3.88
N ASP A 366 -4.39 -11.07 4.07
CA ASP A 366 -3.82 -10.72 5.38
C ASP A 366 -3.03 -9.39 5.39
N GLY A 367 -2.95 -8.72 4.25
CA GLY A 367 -2.18 -7.49 4.05
C GLY A 367 -0.66 -7.70 4.06
N LYS A 368 -0.17 -8.95 4.09
CA LYS A 368 1.27 -9.28 4.13
C LYS A 368 1.71 -9.97 2.84
N LEU A 369 0.94 -10.95 2.38
CA LEU A 369 1.20 -11.67 1.14
C LEU A 369 0.32 -11.13 0.03
N TRP A 370 0.95 -10.63 -1.03
CA TRP A 370 0.27 -9.94 -2.12
C TRP A 370 0.40 -10.71 -3.43
N HIS A 371 -0.69 -10.73 -4.18
CA HIS A 371 -0.74 -11.35 -5.50
C HIS A 371 -1.27 -10.35 -6.52
N ARG A 372 -0.53 -10.19 -7.62
CA ARG A 372 -1.00 -9.49 -8.81
C ARG A 372 -2.22 -10.19 -9.38
N ILE A 373 -3.29 -9.46 -9.63
CA ILE A 373 -4.48 -10.02 -10.27
C ILE A 373 -4.26 -10.03 -11.79
N PRO A 374 -4.50 -11.16 -12.49
CA PRO A 374 -4.48 -11.21 -13.95
C PRO A 374 -5.36 -10.13 -14.58
N GLY A 375 -5.00 -9.63 -15.76
CA GLY A 375 -5.74 -8.54 -16.43
C GLY A 375 -5.19 -7.13 -16.18
N SER A 376 -4.18 -6.98 -15.31
CA SER A 376 -3.44 -5.73 -15.14
C SER A 376 -2.52 -5.42 -16.34
N PRO A 377 -2.21 -4.13 -16.64
CA PRO A 377 -2.63 -2.94 -15.89
C PRO A 377 -4.12 -2.61 -16.07
N ILE A 378 -4.73 -2.00 -15.06
CA ILE A 378 -6.14 -1.59 -15.06
C ILE A 378 -6.34 -0.13 -15.49
N LEU A 379 -5.29 0.68 -15.41
CA LEU A 379 -5.26 2.06 -15.91
C LEU A 379 -3.91 2.35 -16.56
N GLU A 380 -3.96 3.13 -17.63
CA GLU A 380 -2.80 3.64 -18.37
C GLU A 380 -3.02 5.13 -18.69
N PRO A 381 -1.96 5.91 -18.97
CA PRO A 381 -2.07 7.31 -19.35
C PRO A 381 -2.88 7.47 -20.63
N GLY A 382 -3.50 8.64 -20.79
CA GLY A 382 -4.10 9.03 -22.06
C GLY A 382 -3.05 9.29 -23.15
N PRO A 383 -3.47 9.66 -24.36
CA PRO A 383 -2.54 10.11 -25.39
C PRO A 383 -1.85 11.42 -24.98
N GLU A 384 -0.69 11.71 -25.59
CA GLU A 384 0.04 12.96 -25.37
C GLU A 384 -0.86 14.19 -25.54
N GLY A 385 -0.77 15.14 -24.61
CA GLY A 385 -1.58 16.35 -24.59
C GLY A 385 -2.99 16.18 -24.00
N ALA A 386 -3.44 14.95 -23.72
CA ALA A 386 -4.63 14.72 -22.89
C ALA A 386 -4.36 15.12 -21.43
N TRP A 387 -5.41 15.39 -20.67
CA TRP A 387 -5.33 15.80 -19.26
C TRP A 387 -4.66 14.76 -18.35
N ASP A 388 -4.66 13.49 -18.79
CA ASP A 388 -4.09 12.33 -18.13
C ASP A 388 -2.95 11.68 -18.95
N GLY A 389 -2.36 12.41 -19.90
CA GLY A 389 -1.42 11.86 -20.90
C GLY A 389 0.04 11.70 -20.45
N GLY A 390 0.42 12.19 -19.26
CA GLY A 390 1.78 12.10 -18.74
C GLY A 390 1.97 10.88 -17.82
N CYS A 391 1.69 11.09 -16.54
CA CYS A 391 1.65 10.04 -15.53
C CYS A 391 0.26 9.98 -14.90
N ILE A 392 -0.16 8.79 -14.51
CA ILE A 392 -1.32 8.56 -13.66
C ILE A 392 -0.89 7.95 -12.32
N PHE A 393 -1.50 8.40 -11.25
CA PHE A 393 -1.27 7.89 -9.90
C PHE A 393 -2.61 7.70 -9.21
N THR A 394 -2.71 6.63 -8.43
CA THR A 394 -3.81 6.38 -7.49
C THR A 394 -3.42 6.83 -6.09
N THR A 395 -4.39 6.92 -5.18
CA THR A 395 -4.18 7.21 -3.75
C THR A 395 -4.74 6.06 -2.90
N HIS A 396 -4.49 6.07 -1.59
CA HIS A 396 -4.76 4.96 -0.65
C HIS A 396 -6.20 4.85 -0.16
N ASN A 397 -7.13 5.62 -0.72
CA ASN A 397 -8.53 5.58 -0.35
C ASN A 397 -9.41 5.18 -1.54
N LEU A 398 -10.22 4.15 -1.34
CA LEU A 398 -11.31 3.80 -2.25
C LEU A 398 -12.63 4.25 -1.61
N ALA A 399 -13.46 4.96 -2.38
CA ALA A 399 -14.76 5.41 -1.95
C ALA A 399 -15.83 4.88 -2.91
N GLU A 400 -16.98 4.51 -2.38
CA GLU A 400 -18.15 4.14 -3.17
C GLU A 400 -18.92 5.41 -3.53
N LEU A 401 -19.34 5.54 -4.79
CA LEU A 401 -20.19 6.63 -5.26
C LEU A 401 -21.67 6.36 -4.89
N PRO A 402 -22.55 7.38 -4.88
CA PRO A 402 -23.94 7.19 -4.45
C PRO A 402 -24.75 6.17 -5.26
N ASN A 403 -24.33 5.87 -6.50
CA ASN A 403 -24.98 4.93 -7.41
C ASN A 403 -24.49 3.48 -7.28
N GLY A 404 -23.61 3.19 -6.30
CA GLY A 404 -22.88 1.91 -6.23
C GLY A 404 -21.81 1.83 -7.31
#